data_AF-A0A8X8GZK9-F1
#
_entry.id   AF-A0A8X8GZK9-F1
#
_cell.length_a   1.000
_cell.length_b   1.000
_cell.length_c   1.000
_cell.angle_alpha   90.00
_cell.angle_beta   90.00
_cell.angle_gamma   90.00
#
_symmetry.space_group_name_H-M   'P 1'
#
loop_
_entity.id
_entity.type
_entity.pdbx_description
1 polymer ?
#
loop_
_entity_poly.entity_id
_entity_poly.type
_entity_poly.pdbx_seq_one_letter_code
_entity_poly.pdbx_strand_id
1 'polypeptide(L)'
;MTQALPKPRVKLSKLRDIGWRLWDPIGLLGSGGHFTGKWTDEANAKFANEYDSYLISAACQLRDGEARDQVVKYLVQIESDYMGLGRRPTSQARAEAVVAAILADETIWTYPDDEGRFERHA
;
A
#
# COMPACT_ATOMS: atom_id res chain seq x y z
N MET A 1 -15.60 -7.39 -31.76
CA MET A 1 -15.32 -7.93 -30.42
C MET A 1 -14.30 -7.02 -29.77
N THR A 2 -14.65 -6.32 -28.70
CA THR A 2 -13.72 -5.41 -28.02
C THR A 2 -12.81 -6.24 -27.13
N GLN A 3 -11.55 -6.39 -27.52
CA GLN A 3 -10.53 -7.02 -26.69
C GLN A 3 -10.34 -6.13 -25.45
N ALA A 4 -10.67 -6.66 -24.27
CA ALA A 4 -10.47 -5.94 -23.02
C ALA A 4 -8.96 -5.74 -22.82
N LEU A 5 -8.55 -4.49 -22.58
CA LEU A 5 -7.16 -4.19 -22.26
C LEU A 5 -6.75 -4.96 -20.99
N PRO A 6 -5.50 -5.45 -20.93
CA PRO A 6 -5.00 -6.15 -19.76
C PRO A 6 -5.08 -5.24 -18.53
N LYS A 7 -5.62 -5.76 -17.43
CA LYS A 7 -5.80 -4.98 -16.20
C LYS A 7 -4.45 -4.84 -15.47
N PRO A 8 -4.01 -3.62 -15.12
CA PRO A 8 -2.77 -3.44 -14.39
C PRO A 8 -2.85 -4.09 -13.00
N ARG A 9 -1.75 -4.70 -12.57
CA ARG A 9 -1.56 -5.31 -11.26
C ARG A 9 -0.70 -4.40 -10.40
N VAL A 10 -0.96 -4.37 -9.10
CA VAL A 10 -0.19 -3.56 -8.15
C VAL A 10 1.03 -4.33 -7.64
N LYS A 11 2.20 -3.71 -7.60
CA LYS A 11 3.42 -4.27 -7.00
C LYS A 11 3.34 -4.18 -5.48
N LEU A 12 3.03 -5.30 -4.84
CA LEU A 12 2.87 -5.35 -3.38
C LEU A 12 4.13 -4.95 -2.61
N SER A 13 5.33 -5.29 -3.10
CA SER A 13 6.58 -4.89 -2.44
C SER A 13 6.72 -3.37 -2.31
N LYS A 14 6.36 -2.63 -3.36
CA LYS A 14 6.37 -1.15 -3.37
C LYS A 14 5.34 -0.58 -2.39
N LEU A 15 4.13 -1.13 -2.36
CA LEU A 15 3.12 -0.72 -1.39
C LEU A 15 3.58 -0.98 0.05
N ARG A 16 4.17 -2.15 0.31
CA ARG A 16 4.72 -2.47 1.64
C ARG A 16 5.84 -1.52 2.04
N ASP A 17 6.76 -1.19 1.13
CA ASP A 17 7.80 -0.20 1.40
C ASP A 17 7.22 1.18 1.78
N ILE A 18 6.13 1.59 1.13
CA ILE A 18 5.40 2.82 1.47
C ILE A 18 4.72 2.69 2.84
N GLY A 19 3.96 1.62 3.06
CA GLY A 19 3.18 1.40 4.28
C GLY A 19 4.04 1.33 5.53
N TRP A 20 5.08 0.49 5.52
CA TRP A 20 5.99 0.32 6.64
C TRP A 20 6.82 1.58 6.92
N ARG A 21 7.13 2.38 5.90
CA ARG A 21 7.92 3.61 6.07
C ARG A 21 7.08 4.81 6.53
N LEU A 22 5.88 4.98 5.98
CA LEU A 22 5.12 6.23 6.11
C LEU A 22 3.87 6.09 6.98
N TRP A 23 3.30 4.89 7.12
CA TRP A 23 2.02 4.71 7.77
C TRP A 23 2.12 4.07 9.14
N ASP A 24 2.78 2.90 9.24
CA ASP A 24 2.87 1.98 10.41
C ASP A 24 2.19 2.50 11.70
N PRO A 25 0.83 2.54 11.73
CA PRO A 25 0.11 3.25 12.80
C PRO A 25 0.18 2.52 14.15
N ILE A 26 0.37 1.21 14.09
CA ILE A 26 0.55 0.33 15.26
C ILE A 26 1.98 0.44 15.81
N GLY A 27 2.94 0.92 15.00
CA GLY A 27 4.33 1.08 15.40
C GLY A 27 5.03 -0.25 15.60
N LEU A 28 4.69 -1.25 14.80
CA LEU A 28 5.10 -2.64 15.02
C LEU A 28 6.59 -2.85 14.72
N LEU A 29 7.08 -2.27 13.60
CA LEU A 29 8.47 -2.41 13.14
C LEU A 29 9.30 -1.13 13.34
N GLY A 30 8.67 -0.03 13.77
CA GLY A 30 9.33 1.22 14.10
C GLY A 30 10.35 1.11 15.25
N SER A 31 11.18 2.14 15.43
CA SER A 31 12.33 2.16 16.36
C SER A 31 11.99 1.98 17.85
N GLY A 32 10.70 2.00 18.22
CA GLY A 32 10.20 1.72 19.57
C GLY A 32 9.35 0.46 19.68
N GLY A 33 9.20 -0.31 18.61
CA GLY A 33 8.41 -1.54 18.56
C GLY A 33 9.18 -2.76 19.10
N HIS A 34 8.44 -3.81 19.45
CA HIS A 34 9.04 -5.09 19.89
C HIS A 34 9.77 -5.83 18.75
N PHE A 35 9.44 -5.51 17.49
CA PHE A 35 9.90 -6.20 16.30
C PHE A 35 10.66 -5.23 15.37
N THR A 36 11.61 -4.47 15.91
CA THR A 36 12.38 -3.47 15.14
C THR A 36 13.03 -4.09 13.90
N GLY A 37 12.98 -3.39 12.76
CA GLY A 37 13.65 -3.82 11.54
C GLY A 37 12.83 -3.54 10.29
N LYS A 38 13.12 -4.27 9.22
CA LYS A 38 12.35 -4.21 7.97
C LYS A 38 11.32 -5.33 7.93
N TRP A 39 10.26 -5.10 7.16
CA TRP A 39 9.26 -6.14 6.86
C TRP A 39 9.84 -7.33 6.09
N THR A 40 10.97 -7.11 5.39
CA THR A 40 11.71 -8.14 4.65
C THR A 40 12.59 -9.02 5.54
N ASP A 41 12.80 -8.65 6.80
CA ASP A 41 13.64 -9.43 7.70
C ASP A 41 12.90 -10.73 8.08
N GLU A 42 13.61 -11.84 8.14
CA GLU A 42 13.02 -13.16 8.41
C GLU A 42 12.22 -13.18 9.72
N ALA A 43 12.72 -12.50 10.76
CA ALA A 43 12.04 -12.36 12.05
C ALA A 43 10.68 -11.62 11.96
N ASN A 44 10.51 -10.79 10.93
CA ASN A 44 9.35 -9.92 10.72
C ASN A 44 8.42 -10.44 9.60
N ALA A 45 8.78 -11.52 8.91
CA ALA A 45 8.06 -12.04 7.74
C ALA A 45 6.57 -12.31 8.03
N LYS A 46 6.24 -12.72 9.26
CA LYS A 46 4.86 -12.97 9.72
C LYS A 46 3.97 -11.72 9.75
N PHE A 47 4.58 -10.52 9.78
CA PHE A 47 3.86 -9.26 9.80
C PHE A 47 3.81 -8.59 8.43
N ALA A 48 4.62 -9.03 7.46
CA ALA A 48 4.85 -8.30 6.21
C ALA A 48 3.59 -7.85 5.46
N ASN A 49 2.49 -8.60 5.61
CA ASN A 49 1.20 -8.38 4.96
C ASN A 49 0.17 -7.61 5.80
N GLU A 50 0.50 -7.17 7.02
CA GLU A 50 -0.42 -6.53 7.98
C GLU A 50 -1.23 -5.39 7.36
N TYR A 51 -0.60 -4.61 6.47
CA TYR A 51 -1.20 -3.43 5.86
C TYR A 51 -1.64 -3.62 4.39
N ASP A 52 -1.46 -4.82 3.82
CA ASP A 52 -1.63 -5.04 2.38
C ASP A 52 -3.04 -4.65 1.90
N SER A 53 -4.08 -5.14 2.56
CA SER A 53 -5.47 -4.92 2.12
C SER A 53 -5.84 -3.44 2.07
N TYR A 54 -5.40 -2.66 3.06
CA TYR A 54 -5.70 -1.23 3.13
C TYR A 54 -4.94 -0.45 2.06
N LEU A 55 -3.66 -0.78 1.85
CA LEU A 55 -2.81 -0.11 0.86
C LEU A 55 -3.23 -0.46 -0.58
N ILE A 56 -3.64 -1.71 -0.83
CA ILE A 56 -4.22 -2.12 -2.11
C ILE A 56 -5.49 -1.31 -2.37
N SER A 57 -6.39 -1.21 -1.39
CA SER A 57 -7.62 -0.43 -1.54
C SER A 57 -7.34 1.05 -1.83
N ALA A 58 -6.41 1.67 -1.10
CA ALA A 58 -6.00 3.05 -1.35
C ALA A 58 -5.43 3.24 -2.76
N ALA A 59 -4.54 2.34 -3.21
CA ALA A 59 -3.98 2.39 -4.56
C ALA A 59 -5.05 2.21 -5.64
N CYS A 60 -5.98 1.27 -5.46
CA CYS A 60 -7.09 1.06 -6.39
C CYS A 60 -8.01 2.29 -6.46
N GLN A 61 -8.39 2.88 -5.33
CA GLN A 61 -9.19 4.11 -5.30
C GLN A 61 -8.51 5.24 -6.08
N LEU A 62 -7.22 5.47 -5.85
CA LEU A 62 -6.45 6.50 -6.57
C LEU A 62 -6.40 6.23 -8.09
N ARG A 63 -6.23 4.97 -8.50
CA ARG A 63 -6.23 4.59 -9.92
C ARG A 63 -7.60 4.78 -10.57
N ASP A 64 -8.65 4.49 -9.82
CA ASP A 64 -10.03 4.59 -10.30
C ASP A 64 -10.52 6.06 -10.31
N GLY A 65 -9.68 7.01 -9.92
CA GLY A 65 -9.93 8.46 -10.01
C GLY A 65 -10.53 9.08 -8.76
N GLU A 66 -10.54 8.36 -7.64
CA GLU A 66 -11.02 8.87 -6.35
C GLU A 66 -10.19 10.09 -5.91
N ALA A 67 -10.85 11.05 -5.27
CA ALA A 67 -10.20 12.27 -4.84
C ALA A 67 -9.18 12.00 -3.72
N ARG A 68 -8.05 12.70 -3.75
CA ARG A 68 -6.92 12.46 -2.81
C ARG A 68 -7.37 12.59 -1.35
N ASP A 69 -8.21 13.58 -1.05
CA ASP A 69 -8.77 13.83 0.27
C ASP A 69 -9.67 12.68 0.75
N GLN A 70 -10.41 12.02 -0.14
CA GLN A 70 -11.20 10.84 0.20
C GLN A 70 -10.31 9.64 0.54
N VAL A 71 -9.24 9.40 -0.23
CA VAL A 71 -8.31 8.31 0.06
C VAL A 71 -7.52 8.57 1.35
N VAL A 72 -7.15 9.83 1.62
CA VAL A 72 -6.56 10.24 2.91
C VAL A 72 -7.54 9.98 4.06
N LYS A 73 -8.80 10.41 3.91
CA LYS A 73 -9.86 10.16 4.91
C LYS A 73 -10.05 8.66 5.17
N TYR A 74 -10.05 7.85 4.12
CA TYR A 74 -10.12 6.39 4.23
C TYR A 74 -8.98 5.84 5.10
N LEU A 75 -7.72 6.20 4.82
CA LEU A 75 -6.59 5.72 5.62
C LEU A 75 -6.65 6.19 7.08
N VAL A 76 -7.11 7.42 7.32
CA VAL A 76 -7.33 7.94 8.68
C VAL A 76 -8.42 7.15 9.40
N GLN A 77 -9.53 6.81 8.72
CA GLN A 77 -10.61 5.99 9.30
C GLN A 77 -10.17 4.57 9.61
N ILE A 78 -9.34 3.96 8.76
CA ILE A 78 -8.78 2.64 9.06
C ILE A 78 -7.93 2.71 10.34
N GLU A 79 -7.05 3.70 10.45
CA GLU A 79 -6.23 3.89 11.65
C GLU A 79 -7.08 4.17 12.90
N SER A 80 -8.01 5.12 12.83
CA SER A 80 -8.72 5.60 14.02
C SER A 80 -9.82 4.65 14.48
N ASP A 81 -10.61 4.14 13.53
CA ASP A 81 -11.88 3.48 13.80
C ASP A 81 -11.71 1.97 13.68
N TYR A 82 -11.16 1.49 12.55
CA TYR A 82 -11.02 0.05 12.30
C TYR A 82 -9.94 -0.59 13.18
N MET A 83 -8.77 0.04 13.29
CA MET A 83 -7.70 -0.41 14.19
C MET A 83 -7.92 0.05 15.64
N GLY A 84 -8.91 0.91 15.90
CA GLY A 84 -9.27 1.38 17.23
C GLY A 84 -8.21 2.23 17.93
N LEU A 85 -7.29 2.86 17.17
CA LEU A 85 -6.19 3.65 17.73
C LEU A 85 -6.59 5.09 18.08
N GLY A 86 -7.81 5.49 17.70
CA GLY A 86 -8.27 6.87 17.75
C GLY A 86 -7.51 7.77 16.78
N ARG A 87 -8.04 8.97 16.53
CA ARG A 87 -7.36 9.94 15.66
C ARG A 87 -6.21 10.59 16.43
N ARG A 88 -4.98 10.42 15.94
CA ARG A 88 -3.77 11.03 16.48
C ARG A 88 -3.43 12.31 15.72
N PRO A 89 -2.65 13.26 16.31
CA PRO A 89 -2.24 14.48 15.62
C PRO A 89 -1.51 14.23 14.29
N THR A 90 -0.84 13.08 14.17
CA THR A 90 -0.05 12.71 12.98
C THR A 90 -0.81 11.83 11.98
N SER A 91 -2.02 11.35 12.29
CA SER A 91 -2.76 10.41 11.42
C SER A 91 -2.99 11.00 10.03
N GLN A 92 -3.38 12.28 9.99
CA GLN A 92 -3.61 13.01 8.74
C GLN A 92 -2.33 13.09 7.90
N ALA A 93 -1.24 13.57 8.50
CA ALA A 93 0.04 13.76 7.81
C ALA A 93 0.62 12.45 7.27
N ARG A 94 0.50 11.34 8.02
CA ARG A 94 0.92 10.02 7.55
C ARG A 94 0.08 9.53 6.37
N ALA A 95 -1.24 9.67 6.44
CA ALA A 95 -2.13 9.30 5.35
C ALA A 95 -1.86 10.12 4.08
N GLU A 96 -1.62 11.43 4.21
CA GLU A 96 -1.21 12.30 3.10
C GLU A 96 0.12 11.87 2.49
N ALA A 97 1.11 11.52 3.33
CA ALA A 97 2.41 11.03 2.86
C ALA A 97 2.29 9.71 2.08
N VAL A 98 1.42 8.79 2.52
CA VAL A 98 1.13 7.54 1.79
C VAL A 98 0.52 7.83 0.42
N VAL A 99 -0.53 8.66 0.37
CA VAL A 99 -1.19 9.02 -0.89
C VAL A 99 -0.22 9.71 -1.85
N ALA A 100 0.58 10.65 -1.36
CA ALA A 100 1.60 11.31 -2.15
C ALA A 100 2.64 10.32 -2.71
N ALA A 101 3.10 9.37 -1.89
CA ALA A 101 4.07 8.35 -2.31
C ALA A 101 3.50 7.38 -3.34
N ILE A 102 2.24 6.96 -3.21
CA ILE A 102 1.58 6.09 -4.20
C ILE A 102 1.45 6.81 -5.54
N LEU A 103 1.05 8.09 -5.53
CA LEU A 103 0.89 8.88 -6.75
C LEU A 103 2.21 9.22 -7.43
N ALA A 104 3.29 9.36 -6.66
CA ALA A 104 4.62 9.69 -7.19
C ALA A 104 5.37 8.48 -7.76
N ASP A 105 5.03 7.25 -7.36
CA ASP A 105 5.70 6.05 -7.85
C ASP A 105 4.93 5.45 -9.05
N GLU A 106 5.29 5.93 -10.25
CA GLU A 106 4.76 5.43 -11.53
C GLU A 106 5.02 3.93 -11.75
N THR A 107 5.96 3.34 -11.00
CA THR A 107 6.34 1.92 -11.12
C THR A 107 5.51 0.99 -10.24
N ILE A 108 4.54 1.50 -9.47
CA ILE A 108 3.64 0.71 -8.61
C ILE A 108 2.74 -0.21 -9.44
N TRP A 109 2.41 0.16 -10.67
CA TRP A 109 1.57 -0.65 -11.55
C TRP A 109 2.45 -1.45 -12.53
N THR A 110 2.11 -2.72 -12.73
CA THR A 110 2.62 -3.53 -13.84
C THR A 110 1.48 -3.85 -14.79
N TYR A 111 1.79 -3.87 -16.08
CA TYR A 111 0.89 -4.39 -17.09
C TYR A 111 1.28 -5.84 -17.42
N PRO A 112 0.33 -6.76 -17.61
CA PRO A 112 0.59 -8.14 -18.04
C PRO A 112 1.50 -8.28 -19.28
N ASP A 113 1.57 -7.23 -20.08
CA ASP A 113 2.39 -7.05 -21.27
C ASP A 113 3.88 -6.85 -20.92
N ASP A 114 4.18 -6.27 -19.76
CA ASP A 114 5.53 -6.01 -19.25
C ASP A 114 6.22 -7.28 -18.72
N GLU A 115 5.45 -8.33 -18.39
CA GLU A 115 5.99 -9.60 -17.88
C GLU A 115 6.38 -10.60 -18.98
N GLY A 116 6.30 -10.21 -20.25
CA GLY A 116 6.67 -11.09 -21.35
C GLY A 116 5.62 -12.19 -21.55
N ARG A 117 5.14 -12.27 -22.78
CA ARG A 117 4.35 -13.38 -23.28
C ARG A 117 5.18 -14.66 -23.09
N PHE A 118 4.99 -15.41 -22.00
CA PHE A 118 5.63 -16.71 -21.83
C PHE A 118 5.21 -17.58 -23.02
N GLU A 119 6.16 -17.82 -23.91
CA GLU A 119 6.02 -18.72 -25.03
C GLU A 119 5.60 -20.08 -24.47
N ARG A 120 4.37 -20.49 -24.79
CA ARG A 120 3.95 -21.87 -24.62
C ARG A 120 4.70 -22.68 -25.66
N HIS A 121 5.86 -23.21 -25.28
CA HIS A 121 6.49 -24.26 -26.08
C HIS A 121 5.58 -25.50 -26.09
N ALA A 122 5.54 -26.08 -27.29
CA ALA A 122 4.64 -27.11 -27.79
C ALA A 122 4.66 -28.43 -27.02
#